data_AF-A0A450YUI5-F1
#
_entry.id   AF-A0A450YUI5-F1
#
_cell.length_a   1.000
_cell.length_b   1.000
_cell.length_c   1.000
_cell.angle_alpha   90.00
_cell.angle_beta   90.00
_cell.angle_gamma   90.00
#
_symmetry.space_group_name_H-M   'P 1'
#
loop_
_entity.id
_entity.type
_entity.pdbx_description
1 polymer ?
#
loop_
_entity_poly.entity_id
_entity_poly.type
_entity_poly.pdbx_seq_one_letter_code
_entity_poly.pdbx_strand_id
1 'polypeptide(L)' 'MKVYADTSVFGGAFDQEFAKPTRQFFAEIDAGRFTLVTSAIVEAEIDTKNMLRAKPR' A
#
# COMPACT_ATOMS: atom_id res chain seq x y z
N MET A 1 -9.45 14.62 -1.58
CA MET A 1 -9.84 13.86 -0.36
C MET A 1 -8.58 13.21 0.20
N LYS A 2 -8.35 13.25 1.53
CA LYS A 2 -7.20 12.60 2.15
C LYS A 2 -7.57 11.16 2.51
N VAL A 3 -6.69 10.21 2.24
CA VAL A 3 -6.92 8.78 2.49
C VAL A 3 -5.72 8.23 3.23
N TYR A 4 -5.98 7.52 4.33
CA TYR A 4 -4.95 6.80 5.07
C TYR A 4 -4.94 5.34 4.60
N ALA A 5 -3.76 4.79 4.31
CA ALA A 5 -3.60 3.39 3.93
C ALA A 5 -2.85 2.64 5.02
N ASP A 6 -3.39 1.48 5.40
CA ASP A 6 -2.70 0.51 6.23
C ASP A 6 -1.61 -0.23 5.44
N THR A 7 -0.66 -0.86 6.12
CA THR A 7 0.47 -1.53 5.46
C THR A 7 0.08 -2.71 4.58
N SER A 8 -1.00 -3.40 4.94
CA SER A 8 -1.58 -4.47 4.12
C SER A 8 -1.96 -4.00 2.70
N VAL A 9 -2.39 -2.75 2.53
CA VAL A 9 -2.74 -2.17 1.22
C VAL A 9 -1.51 -2.09 0.32
N PHE A 10 -0.33 -1.75 0.86
CA PHE A 10 0.92 -1.71 0.11
C PHE A 10 1.39 -3.12 -0.25
N GLY A 11 1.25 -4.07 0.67
CA GLY A 11 1.54 -5.50 0.44
C GLY A 11 0.72 -6.08 -0.72
N GLY A 12 -0.51 -5.60 -0.89
CA GLY A 12 -1.41 -6.00 -1.97
C GLY A 12 -0.85 -5.80 -3.38
N ALA A 13 0.13 -4.91 -3.59
CA ALA A 13 0.78 -4.72 -4.89
C ALA A 13 1.62 -5.94 -5.30
N PHE A 14 2.04 -6.74 -4.32
CA PHE A 14 2.86 -7.94 -4.50
C PHE A 14 2.03 -9.23 -4.41
N ASP A 15 0.84 -9.20 -3.81
CA ASP A 15 -0.08 -10.33 -3.75
C ASP A 15 -0.91 -10.43 -5.04
N GLN A 16 -0.97 -11.59 -5.68
CA GLN A 16 -1.70 -11.75 -6.95
C GLN A 16 -3.20 -11.48 -6.80
N GLU A 17 -3.80 -11.85 -5.67
CA GLU A 17 -5.23 -11.63 -5.41
C GLU A 17 -5.55 -10.13 -5.35
N PHE A 18 -4.64 -9.35 -4.76
CA PHE A 18 -4.85 -7.94 -4.48
C PHE A 18 -4.10 -6.99 -5.43
N ALA A 19 -3.28 -7.50 -6.35
CA ALA A 19 -2.45 -6.67 -7.23
C ALA A 19 -3.27 -5.71 -8.08
N LYS A 20 -4.38 -6.19 -8.66
CA LYS A 20 -5.24 -5.37 -9.52
C LYS A 20 -5.92 -4.23 -8.74
N PRO A 21 -6.68 -4.47 -7.66
CA PRO A 21 -7.30 -3.37 -6.90
C PRO A 21 -6.25 -2.44 -6.27
N THR A 22 -5.12 -2.96 -5.80
CA THR A 22 -4.05 -2.14 -5.22
C THR A 22 -3.44 -1.19 -6.25
N ARG A 23 -3.09 -1.69 -7.44
CA ARG A 23 -2.54 -0.83 -8.52
C ARG A 23 -3.54 0.22 -8.97
N GLN A 24 -4.82 -0.14 -9.04
CA GLN A 24 -5.86 0.83 -9.35
C GLN A 24 -5.92 1.93 -8.30
N PHE A 25 -5.90 1.60 -7.01
CA PHE A 25 -5.87 2.58 -5.93
C PHE A 25 -4.71 3.57 -6.06
N PHE A 26 -3.48 3.10 -6.33
CA PHE A 26 -2.33 3.98 -6.55
C PHE A 26 -2.47 4.83 -7.81
N ALA A 27 -3.06 4.31 -8.90
CA ALA A 27 -3.34 5.12 -10.09
C ALA A 27 -4.35 6.26 -9.82
N GLU A 28 -5.28 6.08 -8.88
CA GLU A 28 -6.18 7.14 -8.44
C GLU A 28 -5.44 8.23 -7.63
N ILE A 29 -4.44 7.85 -6.83
CA ILE A 29 -3.56 8.77 -6.11
C ILE A 29 -2.71 9.57 -7.10
N ASP A 30 -2.07 8.89 -8.07
CA ASP A 30 -1.24 9.53 -9.10
C ASP A 30 -2.05 10.51 -9.96
N ALA A 31 -3.31 10.20 -10.23
CA ALA A 31 -4.25 11.09 -10.91
C ALA A 31 -4.73 12.27 -10.05
N GLY A 32 -4.26 12.42 -8.81
CA GLY A 32 -4.62 13.52 -7.91
C GLY A 32 -6.03 13.44 -7.32
N ARG A 33 -6.75 12.33 -7.51
CA ARG A 33 -8.10 12.15 -6.95
C ARG A 33 -8.05 11.96 -5.43
N PHE A 34 -6.97 11.35 -4.95
CA PHE A 34 -6.70 11.14 -3.53
C PHE A 34 -5.32 11.68 -3.15
N THR A 35 -5.25 12.29 -1.97
CA THR A 35 -3.97 12.57 -1.31
C THR A 35 -3.72 11.45 -0.31
N LEU A 36 -2.76 10.58 -0.61
CA LEU A 36 -2.33 9.55 0.32
C LEU A 36 -1.65 10.19 1.54
N VAL A 37 -2.02 9.74 2.73
CA VAL A 37 -1.39 10.15 3.99
C VAL A 37 -0.92 8.89 4.72
N THR A 38 0.30 8.91 5.22
CA THR A 38 0.93 7.83 5.98
C THR A 38 1.25 8.28 7.40
N SER A 39 1.54 7.32 8.29
CA SER A 39 2.13 7.59 9.60
C SER A 39 3.56 7.07 9.62
N ALA A 40 4.38 7.59 10.56
CA ALA A 40 5.73 7.08 10.78
C ALA A 40 5.76 5.57 11.11
N ILE A 41 4.69 5.02 11.70
CA ILE A 41 4.55 3.59 12.00
C ILE A 41 4.36 2.80 10.70
N VAL A 42 3.44 3.23 9.84
CA VAL A 42 3.21 2.61 8.52
C VAL A 42 4.47 2.68 7.66
N GLU A 43 5.19 3.80 7.69
CA GLU A 43 6.46 3.95 6.98
C GLU A 43 7.54 2.99 7.50
N ALA A 44 7.64 2.79 8.82
CA ALA A 44 8.58 1.85 9.41
C ALA A 44 8.27 0.38 9.06
N GLU A 45 6.99 0.04 8.92
CA GLU A 45 6.54 -1.28 8.51
C GLU A 45 6.73 -1.54 6.99
N ILE A 46 6.69 -0.49 6.16
CA ILE A 46 6.97 -0.55 4.71
C ILE A 46 8.48 -0.72 4.42
N ASP A 47 9.35 -0.75 5.44
CA ASP A 47 10.76 -1.08 5.23
C ASP A 47 10.91 -2.44 4.50
N THR A 48 11.83 -2.49 3.54
CA THR A 48 12.00 -3.56 2.54
C THR A 48 12.12 -4.95 3.19
N LYS A 49 12.68 -5.03 4.40
CA LYS A 49 12.80 -6.29 5.16
C LYS A 49 11.46 -6.84 5.68
N ASN A 50 10.49 -5.97 5.91
CA ASN A 50 9.20 -6.32 6.53
C ASN A 50 8.17 -6.72 5.48
N MET A 51 8.12 -6.02 4.33
CA MET A 51 7.20 -6.35 3.23
C MET A 51 7.48 -7.73 2.61
N LEU A 52 8.74 -8.17 2.58
CA LEU A 52 9.11 -9.52 2.10
C LEU A 52 8.70 -10.64 3.08
N ARG A 53 8.49 -10.33 4.36
CA ARG A 53 8.08 -11.29 5.40
C ARG A 53 6.57 -11.42 5.55
N ALA A 54 5.81 -10.42 5.12
CA ALA A 54 4.34 -10.38 5.21
C ALA A 54 3.63 -11.26 4.16
N LYS A 55 4.37 -11.95 3.29
CA LYS A 55 3.83 -12.92 2.35
C LYS A 55 3.29 -14.14 3.11
N PRO A 56 2.00 -14.51 2.99
CA PRO A 56 1.57 -15.84 3.41
C PRO A 56 2.36 -16.88 2.61
N ARG A 57 2.82 -17.94 3.30
CA ARG A 57 3.52 -19.07 2.66
C ARG A 57 2.62 -19.77 1.66
#